data_AF-A0A914KZ21-F1
#
_entry.id   AF-A0A914KZ21-F1
#
_cell.length_a   1.000
_cell.length_b   1.000
_cell.length_c   1.000
_cell.angle_alpha   90.00
_cell.angle_beta   90.00
_cell.angle_gamma   90.00
#
_symmetry.space_group_name_H-M   'P 1'
#
loop_
_entity.id
_entity.type
_entity.pdbx_description
1 polymer ?
#
loop_
_entity_poly.entity_id
_entity_poly.type
_entity_poly.pdbx_seq_one_letter_code
_entity_poly.pdbx_strand_id
1 'polypeptide(L)' 'MDIKYKFVDLIGSSYRNGPVRFLPDNFSLLCANGNRLKYFDLKRNTSFTSEIQLKCNIIAFDINSTGTHAIVGDER' A
#
# COMPACT_ATOMS: atom_id res chain seq x y z
N MET A 1 -26.00 -15.00 12.68
CA MET A 1 -24.64 -14.79 12.13
C MET A 1 -24.63 -13.37 11.58
N ASP A 2 -23.86 -12.45 12.16
CA ASP A 2 -23.77 -11.07 11.66
C ASP A 2 -22.81 -11.05 10.47
N ILE A 3 -23.29 -10.59 9.30
CA ILE A 3 -22.60 -10.72 8.02
C ILE A 3 -22.06 -9.35 7.60
N LYS A 4 -20.90 -8.97 8.16
CA LYS A 4 -20.21 -7.71 7.86
C LYS A 4 -18.79 -7.98 7.37
N TYR A 5 -18.65 -8.22 6.08
CA TYR A 5 -17.34 -8.36 5.45
C TYR A 5 -16.76 -7.00 5.11
N LYS A 6 -15.47 -6.83 5.38
CA LYS A 6 -14.67 -5.70 4.90
C LYS A 6 -13.49 -6.25 4.13
N PHE A 7 -13.01 -5.46 3.17
CA PHE A 7 -11.74 -5.74 2.53
C PHE A 7 -10.61 -5.62 3.57
N VAL A 8 -9.69 -6.58 3.60
CA VAL A 8 -8.59 -6.61 4.58
C VAL A 8 -7.23 -6.65 3.90
N ASP A 9 -7.06 -7.54 2.92
CA ASP A 9 -5.80 -7.65 2.21
C ASP A 9 -5.98 -8.26 0.82
N LEU A 10 -4.98 -8.04 -0.03
CA LEU A 10 -4.80 -8.68 -1.33
C LEU A 10 -3.56 -9.57 -1.27
N ILE A 11 -3.77 -10.89 -1.24
CA ILE A 11 -2.71 -11.91 -1.21
C ILE A 11 -2.50 -12.47 -2.62
N GLY A 12 -1.29 -12.94 -2.92
CA GLY A 12 -0.94 -13.53 -4.23
C GLY A 12 -0.29 -12.56 -5.22
N SER A 13 -0.23 -11.26 -4.88
CA SER A 13 0.56 -10.25 -5.59
C SER A 13 1.29 -9.39 -4.56
N SER A 14 2.62 -9.31 -4.68
CA SER A 14 3.47 -8.51 -3.78
C SER A 14 3.83 -7.15 -4.37
N TYR A 15 3.94 -7.06 -5.69
CA TYR A 15 4.25 -5.85 -6.44
C TYR A 15 3.85 -6.05 -7.91
N ARG A 16 3.39 -4.97 -8.57
CA ARG A 16 3.08 -4.98 -10.00
C ARG A 16 3.93 -3.99 -10.78
N ASN A 17 3.77 -2.70 -10.47
CA ASN A 17 4.44 -1.57 -11.13
C ASN A 17 4.37 -0.34 -10.20
N GLY A 18 5.22 0.66 -10.42
CA GLY A 18 5.25 1.92 -9.67
C GLY A 18 6.35 1.97 -8.59
N PRO A 19 6.37 3.05 -7.78
CA PRO A 19 7.43 3.22 -6.80
C PRO A 19 7.33 2.21 -5.65
N VAL A 20 8.48 1.97 -5.04
CA VAL A 20 8.63 1.23 -3.79
C VAL A 20 9.44 2.12 -2.86
N ARG A 21 8.96 2.37 -1.64
CA ARG A 21 9.65 3.21 -0.67
C ARG A 21 9.68 2.61 0.71
N PHE A 22 10.81 2.74 1.37
CA PHE A 22 10.89 2.55 2.81
C PHE A 22 10.15 3.69 3.52
N LEU A 23 9.51 3.35 4.63
CA LEU A 23 9.01 4.34 5.57
C LEU A 23 10.18 4.91 6.38
N PRO A 24 9.96 6.04 7.09
CA PRO A 24 10.99 6.66 7.94
C PRO A 24 11.58 5.73 9.01
N ASP A 25 10.90 4.63 9.32
CA ASP A 25 11.35 3.61 10.28
C ASP A 25 12.43 2.66 9.71
N ASN A 26 12.66 2.68 8.39
CA ASN A 26 13.64 1.86 7.65
C ASN A 26 13.44 0.34 7.69
N PHE A 27 12.35 -0.17 8.27
CA PHE A 27 12.02 -1.60 8.25
C PHE A 27 10.61 -1.86 7.74
N SER A 28 9.85 -0.81 7.47
CA SER A 28 8.56 -0.91 6.80
C SER A 28 8.66 -0.39 5.38
N LEU A 29 7.89 -0.99 4.48
CA LEU A 29 7.93 -0.72 3.06
C LEU A 29 6.53 -0.52 2.50
N LEU A 30 6.38 0.53 1.70
CA LEU A 30 5.18 0.83 0.94
C LEU A 30 5.45 0.50 -0.53
N CYS A 31 4.50 -0.17 -1.19
CA CYS A 31 4.58 -0.40 -2.63
C CYS A 31 3.22 -0.28 -3.32
N ALA A 32 3.26 -0.04 -4.62
CA ALA A 32 2.09 -0.08 -5.48
C ALA A 32 1.74 -1.52 -5.89
N ASN A 33 0.48 -1.91 -5.67
CA ASN A 33 -0.08 -3.18 -6.08
C ASN A 33 -1.31 -2.94 -6.98
N GLY A 34 -1.04 -2.63 -8.25
CA GLY A 34 -2.07 -2.17 -9.18
C GLY A 34 -2.57 -0.79 -8.78
N ASN A 35 -3.84 -0.68 -8.42
CA ASN A 35 -4.49 0.58 -8.03
C ASN A 35 -4.68 0.74 -6.51
N ARG A 36 -3.94 -0.04 -5.71
CA ARG A 36 -3.93 0.02 -4.25
C ARG A 36 -2.49 0.07 -3.73
N LEU A 37 -2.30 0.71 -2.58
CA LEU A 37 -1.03 0.65 -1.86
C LEU A 37 -1.01 -0.58 -0.94
N LYS A 38 0.15 -1.24 -0.88
CA LYS A 38 0.43 -2.32 0.05
C LYS A 38 1.55 -1.93 1.00
N TYR A 39 1.37 -2.27 2.26
CA TYR A 39 2.31 -2.03 3.34
C TYR A 39 2.88 -3.36 3.80
N PHE A 40 4.20 -3.39 4.03
CA PHE A 40 4.92 -4.52 4.58
C PHE A 40 5.72 -4.05 5.80
N ASP A 41 5.45 -4.64 6.96
CA ASP A 41 6.34 -4.57 8.13
C ASP A 41 7.28 -5.77 8.07
N LEU A 42 8.53 -5.53 7.67
CA LEU A 42 9.54 -6.57 7.48
C LEU A 42 10.04 -7.14 8.81
N LYS A 43 9.93 -6.37 9.90
CA LYS A 43 10.37 -6.80 11.24
C LYS A 43 9.38 -7.77 11.86
N ARG A 44 8.08 -7.55 11.65
CA ARG A 44 7.00 -8.39 12.20
C ARG A 44 6.49 -9.44 11.22
N ASN A 45 6.95 -9.42 9.97
CA ASN A 45 6.49 -10.28 8.89
C ASN A 45 4.96 -10.18 8.68
N THR A 46 4.45 -8.96 8.69
CA THR A 46 3.02 -8.67 8.50
C THR A 46 2.81 -7.72 7.32
N SER A 47 1.72 -7.90 6.59
CA SER A 47 1.33 -6.98 5.52
C SER A 47 -0.16 -6.64 5.58
N PHE A 48 -0.53 -5.52 5.00
CA PHE A 48 -1.91 -5.20 4.68
C PHE A 48 -2.00 -4.39 3.40
N THR A 49 -3.16 -4.41 2.75
CA THR A 49 -3.44 -3.61 1.56
C THR A 49 -4.47 -2.56 1.90
N SER A 50 -4.25 -1.33 1.44
CA SER A 50 -5.19 -0.23 1.67
C SER A 50 -6.59 -0.55 1.15
N GLU A 51 -7.61 -0.23 1.95
CA GLU A 51 -9.01 -0.31 1.55
C GLU A 51 -9.34 0.70 0.43
N ILE A 52 -8.56 1.78 0.33
CA ILE A 52 -8.71 2.81 -0.71
C ILE A 52 -8.17 2.28 -2.03
N GLN A 53 -8.94 2.51 -3.10
CA GLN A 53 -8.60 2.10 -4.46
C GLN A 53 -8.71 3.29 -5.42
N LEU A 54 -7.71 3.44 -6.28
CA LEU A 54 -7.69 4.41 -7.38
C LEU A 54 -8.39 3.87 -8.63
N LYS A 55 -8.66 4.74 -9.61
CA LYS A 55 -9.35 4.33 -10.85
C LYS A 55 -8.40 3.62 -11.81
N CYS A 56 -7.13 4.03 -11.84
CA CYS A 56 -6.08 3.46 -12.66
C CYS A 56 -4.92 2.95 -11.79
N ASN A 57 -3.91 2.32 -12.39
CA ASN A 57 -2.76 1.85 -11.62
C ASN A 57 -2.01 3.03 -11.01
N ILE A 58 -1.46 2.81 -9.82
CA ILE A 58 -0.58 3.78 -9.18
C ILE A 58 0.72 3.87 -9.99
N ILE A 59 1.09 5.09 -10.38
CA ILE A 59 2.36 5.37 -11.06
C ILE A 59 3.33 6.17 -10.19
N ALA A 60 2.81 6.89 -9.18
CA ALA A 60 3.61 7.71 -8.30
C ALA A 60 3.00 7.76 -6.89
N PHE A 61 3.84 7.77 -5.87
CA PHE A 61 3.45 8.19 -4.53
C PHE A 61 4.65 8.72 -3.76
N ASP A 62 4.36 9.48 -2.72
CA ASP A 62 5.32 9.83 -1.68
C ASP A 62 4.68 9.85 -0.30
N ILE A 63 5.51 9.71 0.72
CA ILE A 63 5.11 9.74 2.13
C ILE A 63 5.87 10.86 2.84
N ASN A 64 5.19 11.56 3.75
CA ASN A 64 5.86 12.58 4.55
C ASN A 64 6.92 11.98 5.49
N SER A 65 7.85 12.81 5.97
CA SER A 65 8.95 12.38 6.83
C SER A 65 8.53 11.80 8.18
N THR A 66 7.29 12.07 8.63
CA THR A 66 6.73 11.47 9.85
C THR A 66 6.05 10.12 9.61
N GLY A 67 5.87 9.70 8.35
CA GLY A 67 5.25 8.43 8.00
C GLY A 67 3.73 8.37 8.21
N THR A 68 3.08 9.53 8.34
CA THR A 68 1.65 9.61 8.71
C THR A 68 0.73 9.87 7.53
N HIS A 69 1.23 10.51 6.47
CA HIS A 69 0.44 10.90 5.31
C HIS A 69 1.16 10.53 4.02
N ALA A 70 0.42 9.96 3.08
CA ALA A 70 0.91 9.65 1.74
C ALA A 70 0.03 10.32 0.68
N ILE A 71 0.65 10.80 -0.39
CA ILE A 71 -0.02 11.28 -1.60
C ILE A 71 0.24 10.26 -2.70
N VAL A 72 -0.81 9.86 -3.40
CA VAL A 72 -0.78 8.80 -4.42
C VAL A 72 -1.41 9.32 -5.70
N GLY A 73 -0.70 9.18 -6.82
CA GLY A 73 -1.17 9.51 -8.16
C GLY A 73 -1.33 8.26 -9.02
N ASP A 74 -2.43 8.18 -9.75
CA ASP A 74 -2.64 7.16 -10.78
C ASP A 74 -2.31 7.69 -12.18
N GLU A 75 -2.49 6.86 -13.20
CA GLU A 75 -2.17 7.18 -14.60
C GLU A 75 -2.97 8.35 -15.20
N ARG A 76 -3.95 8.92 -14.50
CA ARG A 76 -4.88 9.94 -15.02
C ARG A 76 -4.82 11.28 -14.28
#